data_AF-A0A935JWC1-F1
#
_entry.id   AF-A0A935JWC1-F1
#
_cell.length_a   1.000
_cell.length_b   1.000
_cell.length_c   1.000
_cell.angle_alpha   90.00
_cell.angle_beta   90.00
_cell.angle_gamma   90.00
#
_symmetry.space_group_name_H-M   'P 1'
#
loop_
_entity.id
_entity.type
_entity.pdbx_description
1 polymer ?
#
loop_
_entity_poly.entity_id
_entity_poly.type
_entity_poly.pdbx_seq_one_letter_code
_entity_poly.pdbx_strand_id
1 'polypeptide(L)'
;MKCAKCGLDVPADAIYCPHCTGDRKTTDRQVIQGGIRGAAIGLFIGLLPAALLLFYFGAERGIKGIAFIVPAVTFTTGLIFGLVRAKKAWK
;
A
#
# COMPACT_ATOMS: atom_id res chain seq x y z
N MET A 1 -23.32 20.59 18.20
CA MET A 1 -24.20 20.23 17.06
C MET A 1 -24.29 18.72 16.99
N LYS A 2 -25.46 18.11 16.79
CA LYS A 2 -25.58 16.64 16.78
C LYS A 2 -25.25 16.07 15.40
N CYS A 3 -24.48 14.99 15.35
CA CYS A 3 -24.22 14.30 14.09
C CYS A 3 -25.51 13.63 13.57
N ALA A 4 -25.85 13.85 12.29
CA ALA A 4 -27.03 13.22 11.66
C ALA A 4 -26.96 11.69 11.58
N LYS A 5 -25.76 11.10 11.68
CA LYS A 5 -25.53 9.66 11.54
C LYS A 5 -25.43 8.92 12.89
N CYS A 6 -24.75 9.50 13.88
CA CYS A 6 -24.53 8.85 15.19
C CYS A 6 -25.23 9.55 16.37
N GLY A 7 -25.90 10.68 16.16
CA GLY A 7 -26.71 11.37 17.18
C GLY A 7 -25.94 12.02 18.34
N LEU A 8 -24.62 11.77 18.44
CA LEU A 8 -23.71 12.33 19.44
C LEU A 8 -23.44 13.81 19.20
N ASP A 9 -23.15 14.54 20.27
CA ASP A 9 -22.74 15.94 20.23
C ASP A 9 -21.32 16.08 19.66
N VAL A 10 -21.22 16.88 18.60
CA VAL A 10 -19.99 17.16 17.85
C VAL A 10 -19.60 18.63 18.05
N PRO A 11 -18.30 18.93 18.29
CA PRO A 11 -17.80 20.29 18.37
C PRO A 11 -18.00 21.04 17.03
N ALA A 12 -18.31 22.32 17.09
CA ALA A 12 -18.69 23.12 15.91
C ALA A 12 -17.58 23.28 14.86
N ASP A 13 -16.31 23.11 15.26
CA ASP A 13 -15.14 23.19 14.37
C ASP A 13 -14.82 21.89 13.61
N ALA A 14 -15.57 20.82 13.86
CA ALA A 14 -15.31 19.54 13.19
C ALA A 14 -16.08 19.42 11.87
N ILE A 15 -15.35 19.48 10.75
CA ILE A 15 -15.88 19.23 9.39
C ILE A 15 -16.47 17.80 9.27
N TYR A 16 -15.95 16.85 10.05
CA TYR A 16 -16.38 15.46 10.09
C TYR A 16 -16.58 15.02 11.54
N CYS A 17 -17.65 14.25 11.78
CA CYS A 17 -17.98 13.81 13.13
C CYS A 17 -16.91 12.85 13.68
N PRO A 18 -16.17 13.20 14.76
CA PRO A 18 -15.08 12.39 15.25
C PRO A 18 -15.54 10.98 15.68
N HIS A 19 -16.78 10.84 16.16
CA HIS A 19 -17.37 9.54 16.53
C HIS A 19 -17.78 8.67 15.33
N CYS A 20 -18.23 9.30 14.25
CA CYS A 20 -18.65 8.58 13.04
C CYS A 20 -17.47 8.31 12.08
N THR A 21 -16.40 9.08 12.17
CA THR A 21 -15.23 9.01 11.26
C THR A 21 -13.97 8.47 11.92
N GLY A 22 -13.88 8.54 13.25
CA GLY A 22 -12.70 8.18 14.01
C GLY A 22 -13.02 7.09 15.01
N ASP A 23 -12.74 5.83 14.65
CA ASP A 23 -12.46 4.79 15.65
C ASP A 23 -11.81 3.51 15.10
N ARG A 24 -11.14 3.58 13.94
CA ARG A 24 -10.14 2.56 13.61
C ARG A 24 -8.76 3.12 13.85
N LYS A 25 -8.29 3.02 15.09
CA LYS A 25 -6.86 3.06 15.40
C LYS A 25 -6.22 1.82 14.76
N THR A 26 -5.99 1.89 13.45
CA THR A 26 -5.14 0.92 12.77
C THR A 26 -3.77 1.10 13.41
N THR A 27 -3.36 0.16 14.26
CA THR A 27 -2.05 0.22 14.92
C THR A 27 -0.96 0.33 13.85
N ASP A 28 0.06 1.15 14.04
CA ASP A 28 1.19 1.29 13.10
C ASP A 28 1.74 -0.07 12.66
N ARG A 29 1.75 -1.05 13.56
CA ARG A 29 2.12 -2.44 13.28
C ARG A 29 1.26 -3.12 12.20
N GLN A 30 -0.05 -2.90 12.18
CA GLN A 30 -0.95 -3.45 11.15
C GLN A 30 -0.72 -2.77 9.80
N VAL A 31 -0.44 -1.47 9.80
CA VAL A 31 -0.10 -0.71 8.58
C VAL A 31 1.22 -1.22 8.00
N ILE A 32 2.26 -1.36 8.83
CA ILE A 32 3.56 -1.90 8.44
C ILE A 32 3.43 -3.33 7.90
N GLN A 33 2.67 -4.20 8.57
CA GLN A 33 2.44 -5.57 8.08
C GLN A 33 1.72 -5.61 6.73
N GLY A 34 0.76 -4.71 6.50
CA GLY A 34 0.11 -4.55 5.20
C GLY A 34 1.07 -4.06 4.12
N GLY A 35 1.92 -3.09 4.45
CA GLY A 35 3.01 -2.62 3.59
C GLY A 35 3.97 -3.73 3.21
N ILE A 36 4.47 -4.52 4.18
CA ILE A 36 5.38 -5.65 3.94
C ILE A 36 4.72 -6.70 3.04
N ARG A 37 3.45 -7.05 3.29
CA ARG A 37 2.71 -8.00 2.43
C ARG A 37 2.57 -7.47 1.01
N GLY A 38 2.20 -6.20 0.84
CA GLY A 38 2.09 -5.57 -0.48
C GLY A 38 3.44 -5.50 -1.21
N ALA A 39 4.50 -5.16 -0.48
CA ALA A 39 5.86 -5.09 -1.01
C ALA A 39 6.38 -6.47 -1.45
N ALA A 40 6.12 -7.53 -0.67
CA ALA A 40 6.49 -8.89 -1.03
C ALA A 40 5.79 -9.37 -2.31
N ILE A 41 4.49 -9.08 -2.44
CA ILE A 41 3.73 -9.40 -3.67
C ILE A 41 4.27 -8.59 -4.85
N GLY A 42 4.48 -7.29 -4.69
CA GLY A 42 5.03 -6.43 -5.73
C GLY A 42 6.43 -6.85 -6.18
N LEU A 43 7.28 -7.26 -5.23
CA LEU A 43 8.61 -7.79 -5.53
C LEU A 43 8.52 -9.08 -6.33
N PHE A 44 7.67 -10.03 -5.89
CA PHE A 44 7.52 -11.31 -6.59
C PHE A 44 7.05 -11.12 -8.03
N ILE A 45 6.07 -10.23 -8.25
CA ILE A 45 5.56 -9.89 -9.57
C ILE A 45 6.63 -9.24 -10.46
N GLY A 46 7.51 -8.42 -9.91
CA GLY A 46 8.58 -7.79 -10.69
C GLY A 46 9.80 -8.67 -10.92
N LEU A 47 10.10 -9.57 -9.98
CA LEU A 47 11.23 -10.50 -10.07
C LEU A 47 11.00 -11.58 -11.13
N LEU A 48 9.75 -12.03 -11.30
CA LEU A 48 9.36 -13.00 -12.34
C LEU A 48 9.76 -12.57 -13.77
N PRO A 49 9.30 -11.41 -14.29
CA PRO A 49 9.68 -10.95 -15.62
C PRO A 49 11.17 -10.57 -15.70
N ALA A 50 11.76 -10.06 -14.62
CA ALA A 50 13.20 -9.76 -14.59
C ALA A 50 14.05 -11.03 -14.75
N ALA A 51 13.72 -12.10 -14.02
CA ALA A 51 14.38 -13.39 -14.12
C ALA A 51 14.17 -14.02 -15.49
N LEU A 52 12.96 -13.92 -16.05
CA LEU A 52 12.63 -14.45 -17.38
C LEU A 52 13.43 -13.73 -18.48
N LEU A 53 13.53 -12.40 -18.42
CA LEU A 53 14.36 -11.61 -19.33
C LEU A 53 15.84 -12.01 -19.25
N LEU A 54 16.38 -12.17 -18.03
CA LEU A 54 17.77 -12.59 -17.83
C LEU A 54 18.02 -14.02 -18.30
N PHE A 55 17.04 -14.93 -18.19
CA PHE A 55 17.16 -16.31 -18.65
C PHE A 55 17.23 -16.41 -20.17
N TYR A 56 16.39 -15.66 -20.89
CA TYR A 56 16.33 -15.73 -22.36
C TYR A 56 17.44 -14.93 -23.06
N PHE A 57 17.75 -13.73 -22.57
CA PHE A 57 18.66 -12.81 -23.26
C PHE A 57 20.03 -12.68 -22.58
N GLY A 58 20.20 -13.25 -21.38
CA GLY A 58 21.43 -13.10 -20.62
C GLY A 58 21.66 -11.68 -20.07
N ALA A 59 22.85 -11.46 -19.52
CA ALA A 59 23.20 -10.22 -18.84
C ALA A 59 23.84 -9.19 -19.80
N GLU A 60 23.11 -8.81 -20.84
CA GLU A 60 23.54 -7.78 -21.81
C GLU A 60 23.33 -6.35 -21.25
N ARG A 61 24.16 -5.38 -21.67
CA ARG A 61 24.22 -4.02 -21.07
C ARG A 61 22.86 -3.32 -20.94
N GLY A 62 21.96 -3.47 -21.91
CA GLY A 62 20.61 -2.87 -21.87
C GLY A 62 19.63 -3.60 -20.96
N ILE A 63 19.71 -4.93 -20.92
CA ILE A 63 18.77 -5.79 -20.17
C ILE A 63 19.04 -5.73 -18.67
N LYS A 64 20.29 -5.50 -18.24
CA LYS A 64 20.64 -5.30 -16.82
C LYS A 64 19.84 -4.17 -16.17
N GLY A 65 19.63 -3.07 -16.88
CA GLY A 65 18.86 -1.93 -16.39
C GLY A 65 17.38 -2.28 -16.20
N ILE A 66 16.79 -2.96 -17.19
CA ILE A 66 15.38 -3.37 -17.16
C ILE A 66 15.14 -4.41 -16.06
N ALA A 67 16.01 -5.42 -15.97
CA ALA A 67 15.95 -6.47 -14.95
C ALA A 67 16.05 -5.91 -13.52
N PHE A 68 16.66 -4.73 -13.34
CA PHE A 68 16.76 -4.08 -12.03
C PHE A 68 15.61 -3.11 -11.75
N ILE A 69 15.24 -2.27 -12.72
CA ILE A 69 14.22 -1.23 -12.53
C ILE A 69 12.83 -1.84 -12.37
N VAL A 70 12.52 -2.94 -13.06
CA VAL A 70 11.20 -3.58 -13.03
C VAL A 70 10.85 -4.07 -11.61
N PRO A 71 11.67 -4.89 -10.93
CA PRO A 71 11.44 -5.25 -9.53
C PRO A 71 11.38 -4.06 -8.58
N ALA A 72 12.20 -3.03 -8.80
CA ALA A 72 12.25 -1.86 -7.93
C ALA A 72 10.93 -1.06 -7.98
N VAL A 73 10.38 -0.84 -9.18
CA VAL A 73 9.12 -0.09 -9.37
C VAL A 73 7.91 -0.89 -8.91
N THR A 74 7.87 -2.20 -9.16
CA THR A 74 6.77 -3.03 -8.69
C THR A 74 6.80 -3.21 -7.17
N PHE A 75 7.99 -3.27 -6.57
CA PHE A 75 8.16 -3.27 -5.11
C PHE A 75 7.61 -1.98 -4.47
N THR A 76 8.01 -0.80 -4.96
CA THR A 76 7.53 0.47 -4.40
C THR A 76 6.02 0.64 -4.58
N THR A 77 5.50 0.26 -5.75
CA THR A 77 4.06 0.26 -6.03
C THR A 77 3.32 -0.68 -5.07
N GLY A 78 3.79 -1.92 -4.92
CA GLY A 78 3.21 -2.90 -4.00
C GLY A 78 3.23 -2.44 -2.54
N LEU A 79 4.32 -1.78 -2.11
CA LEU A 79 4.45 -1.21 -0.78
C LEU A 79 3.42 -0.10 -0.54
N ILE A 80 3.26 0.85 -1.47
CA ILE A 80 2.27 1.94 -1.37
C ILE A 80 0.85 1.37 -1.31
N PHE A 81 0.50 0.46 -2.21
CA PHE A 81 -0.82 -0.19 -2.21
C PHE A 81 -1.06 -0.97 -0.91
N GLY A 82 -0.05 -1.68 -0.38
CA GLY A 82 -0.13 -2.41 0.88
C GLY A 82 -0.40 -1.50 2.09
N LEU A 83 0.31 -0.38 2.19
CA LEU A 83 0.12 0.62 3.24
C LEU A 83 -1.26 1.29 3.13
N VAL A 84 -1.67 1.69 1.93
CA VAL A 84 -2.97 2.33 1.69
C VAL A 84 -4.11 1.38 2.01
N ARG A 85 -4.02 0.11 1.60
CA ARG A 85 -5.08 -0.88 1.85
C ARG A 85 -5.18 -1.28 3.32
N ALA A 86 -4.06 -1.29 4.04
CA ALA A 86 -4.06 -1.52 5.48
C ALA A 86 -4.68 -0.35 6.25
N LYS A 87 -4.40 0.90 5.83
CA LYS A 87 -5.04 2.10 6.40
C LYS A 87 -6.53 2.17 6.01
N LYS A 88 -6.87 1.81 4.77
CA LYS A 88 -8.23 1.73 4.22
C LYS A 88 -8.85 0.34 4.40
N ALA A 89 -8.65 -0.35 5.52
CA ALA A 89 -9.50 -1.50 5.86
C ALA A 89 -10.94 -0.99 6.14
N TRP A 90 -11.63 -0.67 5.05
CA TRP A 90 -13.01 -0.30 4.89
C TRP A 90 -13.84 -1.55 5.10
N LYS A 91 -14.56 -1.55 6.22
CA LYS A 91 -15.91 -2.08 6.29
C LYS A 91 -16.71 -1.23 7.26
#